data_AF-A0A6V7KEU4-F1
#
_entry.id   AF-A0A6V7KEU4-F1
#
_cell.length_a   1.000
_cell.length_b   1.000
_cell.length_c   1.000
_cell.angle_alpha   90.00
_cell.angle_beta   90.00
_cell.angle_gamma   90.00
#
_symmetry.space_group_name_H-M   'P 1'
#
loop_
_entity.id
_entity.type
_entity.pdbx_description
1 polymer ?
#
loop_
_entity_poly.entity_id
_entity_poly.type
_entity_poly.pdbx_seq_one_letter_code
_entity_poly.pdbx_strand_id
1 'polypeptide(L)'
;GCKLGPRQQINQATSYLDLSPIYGSSEEISKTLRSFNGGLLKTQRKNLPMPSSNFDNCRSDNRALPCFYSGDSRINENPGIALMHVLFLREHNRVAEKLFELNSHWSDEKLYQESRRIVIAEMQHITYNEFLPIVFGESNLE
;
A
#
# COMPACT_ATOMS: atom_id res chain seq x y z
N GLY A 1 25.13 -14.07 -18.21
CA GLY A 1 25.32 -15.41 -17.63
C GLY A 1 25.65 -15.28 -16.16
N CYS A 2 25.24 -16.23 -15.32
CA CYS A 2 25.53 -16.22 -13.88
C CYS A 2 27.04 -16.33 -13.61
N LYS A 3 27.56 -15.48 -12.71
CA LYS A 3 28.93 -15.55 -12.20
C LYS A 3 28.94 -16.51 -11.00
N LEU A 4 29.95 -17.38 -10.90
CA LEU A 4 30.11 -18.25 -9.74
C LEU A 4 30.37 -17.40 -8.48
N GLY A 5 29.64 -17.67 -7.41
CA GLY A 5 29.67 -16.96 -6.13
C GLY A 5 28.74 -17.61 -5.11
N PRO A 6 28.80 -17.20 -3.82
CA PRO A 6 27.89 -17.72 -2.81
C PRO A 6 26.44 -17.41 -3.19
N ARG A 7 25.54 -18.37 -2.96
CA ARG A 7 24.10 -18.21 -3.25
C ARG A 7 23.53 -17.06 -2.40
N GLN A 8 22.71 -16.21 -3.02
CA GLN A 8 21.97 -15.11 -2.37
C GLN A 8 20.49 -15.18 -2.74
N GLN A 9 19.64 -14.51 -1.97
CA GLN A 9 18.20 -14.37 -2.21
C GLN A 9 17.87 -12.98 -2.78
N ILE A 10 16.68 -12.85 -3.38
CA ILE A 10 16.20 -11.60 -3.98
C ILE A 10 15.10 -11.03 -3.08
N ASN A 11 15.20 -9.74 -2.75
CA ASN A 11 14.08 -8.99 -2.18
C ASN A 11 13.21 -8.44 -3.33
N GLN A 12 11.93 -8.80 -3.34
CA GLN A 12 10.96 -8.33 -4.34
C GLN A 12 10.24 -7.04 -3.91
N ALA A 13 10.37 -6.65 -2.64
CA ALA A 13 9.82 -5.43 -2.09
C ALA A 13 10.89 -4.33 -2.05
N THR A 14 10.44 -3.07 -2.00
CA THR A 14 11.32 -1.96 -1.64
C THR A 14 11.79 -2.12 -0.19
N SER A 15 13.06 -1.77 0.08
CA SER A 15 13.63 -1.87 1.43
C SER A 15 13.19 -0.73 2.36
N TYR A 16 12.62 0.34 1.80
CA TYR A 16 12.21 1.53 2.53
C TYR A 16 10.83 1.34 3.16
N LEU A 17 10.55 2.09 4.23
CA LEU A 17 9.20 2.21 4.79
C LEU A 17 8.37 3.19 3.94
N ASP A 18 8.01 2.77 2.73
CA ASP A 18 7.40 3.62 1.70
C ASP A 18 5.97 3.19 1.31
N LEU A 19 5.34 2.37 2.16
CA LEU A 19 4.02 1.76 1.91
C LEU A 19 3.92 1.06 0.55
N SER A 20 5.00 0.48 0.04
CA SER A 20 4.95 -0.39 -1.14
C SER A 20 3.92 -1.52 -1.08
N PRO A 21 3.45 -2.03 0.08
CA PRO A 21 2.31 -2.94 0.11
C PRO A 21 0.99 -2.35 -0.41
N ILE A 22 0.84 -1.02 -0.38
CA ILE A 22 -0.31 -0.29 -0.90
C ILE A 22 -0.03 0.20 -2.32
N TYR A 23 1.15 0.77 -2.57
CA TYR A 23 1.48 1.46 -3.83
C TYR A 23 2.17 0.60 -4.88
N GLY A 24 2.58 -0.62 -4.54
CA GLY A 24 3.37 -1.51 -5.38
C GLY A 24 4.87 -1.24 -5.29
N SER A 25 5.67 -2.28 -5.56
CA SER A 25 7.15 -2.18 -5.65
C SER A 25 7.66 -1.99 -7.08
N SER A 26 6.77 -1.92 -8.07
CA SER A 26 7.10 -1.63 -9.47
C SER A 26 6.14 -0.60 -10.05
N GLU A 27 6.58 0.11 -11.10
CA GLU A 27 5.76 1.14 -11.74
C GLU A 27 4.52 0.54 -12.41
N GLU A 28 4.63 -0.67 -12.94
CA GLU A 28 3.53 -1.40 -13.56
C GLU A 28 2.42 -1.68 -12.54
N ILE A 29 2.77 -2.20 -11.36
CA ILE A 29 1.82 -2.47 -10.28
C ILE A 29 1.24 -1.15 -9.76
N SER A 30 2.06 -0.12 -9.60
CA SER A 30 1.58 1.19 -9.15
C SER A 30 0.52 1.77 -10.09
N LYS A 31 0.75 1.67 -11.41
CA LYS A 31 -0.21 2.11 -12.44
C LYS A 31 -1.50 1.29 -12.42
N THR A 32 -1.45 -0.03 -12.19
CA THR A 32 -2.68 -0.85 -12.19
C THR A 32 -3.60 -0.49 -11.01
N LEU A 33 -3.02 -0.13 -9.87
CA LEU A 33 -3.73 0.23 -8.63
C LEU A 33 -4.36 1.62 -8.67
N ARG A 34 -3.84 2.53 -9.49
CA ARG A 34 -4.35 3.91 -9.64
C ARG A 34 -5.62 3.98 -10.47
N SER A 35 -6.50 4.90 -10.10
CA SER A 35 -7.70 5.25 -10.88
C SER A 35 -7.39 6.21 -12.03
N PHE A 36 -6.29 6.97 -11.93
CA PHE A 36 -5.94 8.09 -12.81
C PHE A 36 -7.02 9.18 -12.87
N ASN A 37 -7.80 9.29 -11.79
CA ASN A 37 -8.75 10.37 -11.60
C ASN A 37 -8.65 10.90 -10.17
N GLY A 38 -8.46 12.21 -10.01
CA GLY A 38 -8.38 12.88 -8.71
C GLY A 38 -7.22 12.43 -7.81
N GLY A 39 -6.21 11.78 -8.36
CA GLY A 39 -5.10 11.20 -7.61
C GLY A 39 -5.45 9.92 -6.83
N LEU A 40 -6.63 9.33 -7.07
CA LEU A 40 -7.17 8.25 -6.23
C LEU A 40 -6.62 6.86 -6.60
N LEU A 41 -6.60 5.97 -5.61
CA LEU A 41 -6.49 4.52 -5.82
C LEU A 41 -7.85 3.92 -6.19
N LYS A 42 -7.84 2.87 -7.03
CA LYS A 42 -9.05 2.14 -7.41
C LYS A 42 -9.63 1.40 -6.21
N THR A 43 -10.96 1.47 -6.09
CA THR A 43 -11.71 0.76 -5.07
C THR A 43 -12.93 0.06 -5.65
N GLN A 44 -13.34 -1.04 -5.02
CA GLN A 44 -14.64 -1.66 -5.22
C GLN A 44 -15.57 -1.29 -4.06
N ARG A 45 -16.89 -1.27 -4.31
CA ARG A 45 -17.90 -0.92 -3.29
C ARG A 45 -17.53 0.36 -2.52
N LYS A 46 -16.96 1.34 -3.24
CA LYS A 46 -16.38 2.62 -2.79
C LYS A 46 -15.12 2.54 -1.91
N ASN A 47 -15.01 1.54 -1.04
CA ASN A 47 -14.07 1.59 0.10
C ASN A 47 -13.29 0.29 0.34
N LEU A 48 -13.28 -0.63 -0.62
CA LEU A 48 -12.51 -1.88 -0.54
C LEU A 48 -11.48 -1.96 -1.68
N PRO A 49 -10.34 -2.65 -1.48
CA PRO A 49 -9.40 -2.93 -2.56
C PRO A 49 -10.06 -3.66 -3.72
N MET A 50 -9.55 -3.47 -4.93
CA MET A 50 -10.06 -4.14 -6.12
C MET A 50 -10.00 -5.68 -5.99
N PRO A 51 -10.90 -6.43 -6.65
CA PRO A 51 -10.81 -7.87 -6.68
C PRO A 51 -9.56 -8.32 -7.46
N SER A 52 -8.86 -9.33 -6.94
CA SER A 52 -7.75 -10.01 -7.61
C SER A 52 -8.28 -11.00 -8.63
N SER A 53 -7.64 -11.08 -9.80
CA SER A 53 -7.84 -12.15 -10.77
C SER A 53 -7.05 -13.41 -10.43
N ASN A 54 -6.08 -13.31 -9.52
CA ASN A 54 -5.31 -14.43 -9.00
C ASN A 54 -5.87 -14.89 -7.64
N PHE A 55 -6.16 -16.19 -7.52
CA PHE A 55 -6.72 -16.86 -6.35
C PHE A 55 -5.69 -17.74 -5.61
N ASP A 56 -4.42 -17.77 -6.03
CA ASP A 56 -3.39 -18.66 -5.45
C ASP A 56 -3.26 -18.47 -3.92
N ASN A 57 -3.38 -17.21 -3.45
CA ASN A 57 -3.21 -16.83 -2.05
C ASN A 57 -4.52 -16.69 -1.28
N CYS A 58 -5.67 -17.02 -1.89
CA CYS A 58 -6.97 -16.85 -1.26
C CYS A 58 -8.00 -17.83 -1.84
N ARG A 59 -8.54 -18.67 -0.95
CA ARG A 59 -9.58 -19.65 -1.29
C ARG A 59 -10.95 -19.03 -1.03
N SER A 60 -11.49 -18.38 -2.05
CA SER A 60 -12.89 -17.95 -2.03
C SER A 60 -13.63 -18.50 -3.23
N ASP A 61 -14.51 -19.46 -3.00
CA ASP A 61 -15.44 -19.97 -4.01
C ASP A 61 -16.64 -19.02 -4.21
N ASN A 62 -16.80 -18.04 -3.31
CA ASN A 62 -17.93 -17.12 -3.32
C ASN A 62 -17.55 -15.80 -3.99
N ARG A 63 -18.13 -15.54 -5.18
CA ARG A 63 -17.97 -14.27 -5.91
C ARG A 63 -18.41 -13.04 -5.10
N ALA A 64 -19.24 -13.19 -4.07
CA ALA A 64 -19.63 -12.10 -3.18
C ALA A 64 -18.47 -11.62 -2.28
N LEU A 65 -17.46 -12.46 -2.06
CA LEU A 65 -16.27 -12.23 -1.24
C LEU A 65 -15.00 -12.49 -2.08
N PRO A 66 -14.70 -11.65 -3.08
CA PRO A 66 -13.53 -11.85 -3.91
C PRO A 66 -12.25 -11.63 -3.08
N CYS A 67 -11.17 -12.29 -3.49
CA CYS A 67 -9.84 -11.98 -3.00
C CYS A 67 -9.46 -10.55 -3.38
N PHE A 68 -8.70 -9.86 -2.54
CA PHE A 68 -8.27 -8.48 -2.78
C PHE A 68 -6.95 -8.40 -3.53
N TYR A 69 -6.79 -7.31 -4.28
CA TYR A 69 -5.59 -6.93 -5.00
C TYR A 69 -5.02 -5.63 -4.44
N SER A 70 -3.70 -5.61 -4.23
CA SER A 70 -2.94 -4.47 -3.67
C SER A 70 -1.48 -4.54 -4.16
N GLY A 71 -0.64 -3.61 -3.72
CA GLY A 71 0.80 -3.60 -4.00
C GLY A 71 1.57 -4.84 -3.52
N ASP A 72 1.10 -5.50 -2.45
CA ASP A 72 1.63 -6.78 -1.95
C ASP A 72 0.64 -7.92 -2.18
N SER A 73 1.14 -9.05 -2.69
CA SER A 73 0.34 -10.23 -3.03
C SER A 73 -0.20 -11.00 -1.82
N ARG A 74 0.28 -10.67 -0.60
CA ARG A 74 -0.08 -11.32 0.67
C ARG A 74 -1.21 -10.62 1.41
N ILE A 75 -1.87 -9.62 0.80
CA ILE A 75 -3.03 -8.92 1.37
C ILE A 75 -4.12 -9.87 1.91
N ASN A 76 -4.27 -11.06 1.31
CA ASN A 76 -5.30 -12.03 1.67
C ASN A 76 -4.83 -13.13 2.65
N GLU A 77 -3.63 -13.01 3.22
CA GLU A 77 -3.08 -14.06 4.11
C GLU A 77 -3.90 -14.18 5.41
N ASN A 78 -4.29 -13.05 6.00
CA ASN A 78 -5.25 -13.02 7.10
C ASN A 78 -6.08 -11.72 7.12
N PRO A 79 -7.26 -11.72 7.78
CA PRO A 79 -8.14 -10.55 7.82
C PRO A 79 -7.52 -9.29 8.45
N GLY A 80 -6.58 -9.45 9.39
CA GLY A 80 -5.90 -8.33 10.04
C GLY A 80 -5.01 -7.55 9.07
N ILE A 81 -4.24 -8.26 8.23
CA ILE A 81 -3.46 -7.63 7.15
C ILE A 81 -4.39 -6.96 6.14
N ALA A 82 -5.45 -7.67 5.70
CA ALA A 82 -6.42 -7.09 4.77
C ALA A 82 -7.04 -5.79 5.31
N LEU A 83 -7.34 -5.72 6.61
CA LEU A 83 -7.85 -4.52 7.27
C LEU A 83 -6.84 -3.36 7.21
N MET A 84 -5.56 -3.63 7.46
CA MET A 84 -4.52 -2.59 7.36
C MET A 84 -4.39 -2.05 5.94
N HIS A 85 -4.46 -2.92 4.93
CA HIS A 85 -4.48 -2.48 3.53
C HIS A 85 -5.69 -1.60 3.20
N VAL A 86 -6.88 -1.99 3.68
CA VAL A 86 -8.11 -1.20 3.52
C VAL A 86 -7.96 0.16 4.18
N LEU A 87 -7.38 0.23 5.39
CA LEU A 87 -7.20 1.46 6.14
C LEU A 87 -6.32 2.45 5.39
N PHE A 88 -5.11 2.06 4.99
CA PHE A 88 -4.20 2.96 4.29
C PHE A 88 -4.68 3.33 2.88
N LEU A 89 -5.41 2.43 2.20
CA LEU A 89 -6.06 2.77 0.92
C LEU A 89 -7.13 3.85 1.11
N ARG A 90 -7.95 3.75 2.15
CA ARG A 90 -8.97 4.76 2.46
C ARG A 90 -8.32 6.09 2.85
N GLU A 91 -7.25 6.02 3.62
CA GLU A 91 -6.52 7.21 4.05
C GLU A 91 -5.90 7.95 2.86
N HIS A 92 -5.31 7.22 1.91
CA HIS A 92 -4.83 7.82 0.66
C HIS A 92 -5.93 8.56 -0.09
N ASN A 93 -7.08 7.91 -0.31
CA ASN A 93 -8.19 8.54 -1.03
C ASN A 93 -8.77 9.74 -0.26
N ARG A 94 -8.85 9.66 1.07
CA ARG A 94 -9.27 10.77 1.94
C ARG A 94 -8.33 11.98 1.79
N VAL A 95 -7.02 11.74 1.85
CA VAL A 95 -6.01 12.79 1.69
C VAL A 95 -6.07 13.40 0.29
N ALA A 96 -6.18 12.58 -0.75
CA ALA A 96 -6.28 13.04 -2.14
C ALA A 96 -7.51 13.93 -2.38
N GLU A 97 -8.69 13.52 -1.87
CA GLU A 97 -9.91 14.33 -1.94
C GLU A 97 -9.73 15.69 -1.24
N LYS A 98 -9.12 15.70 -0.05
CA LYS A 98 -8.85 16.95 0.69
C LYS A 98 -7.82 17.84 0.01
N LEU A 99 -6.78 17.26 -0.57
CA LEU A 99 -5.80 18.02 -1.35
C LEU A 99 -6.43 18.62 -2.60
N PHE A 100 -7.34 17.92 -3.27
CA PHE A 100 -8.08 18.44 -4.41
C PHE A 100 -9.03 19.58 -4.03
N GLU A 101 -9.76 19.45 -2.92
CA GLU A 101 -10.61 20.53 -2.39
C GLU A 101 -9.81 21.82 -2.14
N LEU A 102 -8.60 21.69 -1.59
CA LEU A 102 -7.70 22.82 -1.31
C LEU A 102 -6.97 23.33 -2.56
N ASN A 103 -6.67 22.45 -3.52
CA ASN A 103 -5.85 22.72 -4.69
C ASN A 103 -6.50 22.17 -5.95
N SER A 104 -7.66 22.73 -6.33
CA SER A 104 -8.43 22.28 -7.50
C SER A 104 -7.68 22.38 -8.84
N HIS A 105 -6.58 23.11 -8.88
CA HIS A 105 -5.70 23.28 -10.04
C HIS A 105 -4.61 22.19 -10.16
N TRP A 106 -4.48 21.29 -9.18
CA TRP A 106 -3.48 20.22 -9.24
C TRP A 106 -3.90 19.11 -10.21
N SER A 107 -2.91 18.56 -10.92
CA SER A 107 -3.11 17.40 -11.78
C SER A 107 -3.30 16.12 -10.97
N ASP A 108 -3.87 15.08 -11.60
CA ASP A 108 -3.99 13.74 -11.03
C ASP A 108 -2.66 13.22 -10.47
N GLU A 109 -1.58 13.35 -11.25
CA GLU A 109 -0.25 12.90 -10.83
C GLU A 109 0.23 13.60 -9.58
N LYS A 110 0.04 14.92 -9.51
CA LYS A 110 0.47 15.70 -8.35
C LYS A 110 -0.33 15.31 -7.10
N LEU A 111 -1.65 15.15 -7.23
CA LEU A 111 -2.51 14.70 -6.13
C LEU A 111 -2.09 13.32 -5.63
N TYR A 112 -1.85 12.37 -6.54
CA TYR A 112 -1.40 11.03 -6.18
C TYR A 112 -0.07 11.05 -5.42
N GLN A 113 0.94 11.74 -5.95
CA GLN A 113 2.27 11.77 -5.33
C GLN A 113 2.26 12.50 -3.98
N GLU A 114 1.56 13.62 -3.85
CA GLU A 114 1.47 14.34 -2.57
C GLU A 114 0.69 13.54 -1.52
N SER A 115 -0.42 12.91 -1.91
CA SER A 115 -1.18 12.02 -1.02
C SER A 115 -0.33 10.82 -0.59
N ARG A 116 0.40 10.20 -1.53
CA ARG A 116 1.34 9.11 -1.24
C ARG A 116 2.41 9.55 -0.25
N ARG A 117 3.03 10.72 -0.44
CA ARG A 117 4.06 11.26 0.46
C ARG A 117 3.55 11.45 1.88
N ILE A 118 2.34 12.01 2.04
CA ILE A 118 1.73 12.25 3.36
C ILE A 118 1.47 10.92 4.09
N VAL A 119 0.79 9.97 3.44
CA VAL A 119 0.42 8.70 4.08
C VAL A 119 1.65 7.84 4.39
N ILE A 120 2.72 7.94 3.57
CA ILE A 120 4.02 7.33 3.90
C ILE A 120 4.59 7.93 5.18
N ALA A 121 4.56 9.27 5.31
CA ALA A 121 5.05 9.94 6.51
C ALA A 121 4.25 9.55 7.76
N GLU A 122 2.93 9.39 7.64
CA GLU A 122 2.09 8.86 8.73
C GLU A 122 2.52 7.45 9.16
N MET A 123 2.74 6.54 8.20
CA MET A 123 3.22 5.18 8.49
C MET A 123 4.58 5.21 9.19
N GLN A 124 5.52 6.00 8.67
CA GLN A 124 6.85 6.14 9.25
C GLN A 124 6.78 6.72 10.67
N HIS A 125 5.93 7.72 10.90
CA HIS A 125 5.72 8.31 12.21
C HIS A 125 5.21 7.27 13.21
N ILE A 126 4.16 6.53 12.87
CA ILE A 126 3.59 5.47 13.71
C ILE A 126 4.67 4.40 13.98
N THR A 127 5.41 3.99 12.96
CA THR A 127 6.44 2.95 13.12
C THR A 127 7.51 3.38 14.11
N TYR A 128 8.16 4.53 13.87
CA TYR A 128 9.31 4.94 14.66
C TYR A 128 8.96 5.49 16.04
N ASN A 129 7.83 6.19 16.19
CA ASN A 129 7.50 6.87 17.45
C ASN A 129 6.53 6.07 18.33
N GLU A 130 5.73 5.18 17.76
CA GLU A 130 4.71 4.45 18.52
C GLU A 130 5.01 2.95 18.59
N PHE A 131 5.41 2.33 17.48
CA PHE A 131 5.60 0.87 17.43
C PHE A 131 6.99 0.43 17.94
N LEU A 132 8.08 1.00 17.39
CA LEU A 132 9.43 0.59 17.75
C LEU A 132 9.77 0.74 19.24
N PRO A 133 9.35 1.83 19.94
CA PRO A 133 9.59 1.96 21.38
C PRO A 133 8.97 0.86 22.23
N ILE A 134 7.78 0.39 21.85
CA ILE A 134 7.11 -0.71 22.55
C ILE A 134 7.83 -2.04 22.30
N VAL A 135 8.34 -2.25 21.09
CA VAL A 135 9.00 -3.51 20.70
C VAL A 135 10.40 -3.63 21.30
N PHE A 136 11.21 -2.58 21.23
CA PHE A 136 12.59 -2.60 21.67
C PHE A 136 12.79 -2.12 23.11
N GLY A 137 11.81 -1.42 23.68
CA GLY A 137 11.94 -0.69 24.94
C GLY A 137 12.64 0.65 24.72
N GLU A 138 12.12 1.71 25.35
CA GLU A 138 12.63 3.08 25.22
C GLU A 138 14.14 3.18 25.50
N SER A 139 14.63 2.45 26.52
CA SER A 139 16.04 2.46 26.91
C SER A 139 17.02 1.96 25.84
N ASN A 140 16.54 1.24 24.83
CA ASN A 140 17.38 0.72 23.73
C ASN A 140 17.33 1.62 22.47
N LEU A 141 16.54 2.69 22.48
CA LEU A 141 16.36 3.62 21.36
C LEU A 141 16.92 5.02 21.61
N GLU A 142 17.36 5.30 22.84
CA GLU A 142 18.11 6.51 23.20
C GLU A 142 19.57 6.49 22.72
#